data_AF-R5B7R7-F1
#
_entry.id   AF-R5B7R7-F1
#
_cell.length_a   1.000
_cell.length_b   1.000
_cell.length_c   1.000
_cell.angle_alpha   90.00
_cell.angle_beta   90.00
_cell.angle_gamma   90.00
#
_symmetry.space_group_name_H-M   'P 1'
#
loop_
_entity.id
_entity.type
_entity.pdbx_description
1 polymer ?
#
loop_
_entity_poly.entity_id
_entity_poly.type
_entity_poly.pdbx_seq_one_letter_code
_entity_poly.pdbx_strand_id
1 'polypeptide(L)'
;MKQKQLPHVQDNWQGYTMEEMMYQKAFLLARMEVSKTKLMNEFSEVRSGMPGVASGSIWSKLLSGFTYVDYAVFAFKIGSKVARLIRTLRR
;
A
#
# COMPACT_ATOMS: atom_id res chain seq x y z
N MET A 1 -6.53 -25.04 -8.26
CA MET A 1 -5.17 -24.70 -7.79
C MET A 1 -4.82 -25.66 -6.66
N LYS A 2 -3.72 -26.44 -6.75
CA LYS A 2 -3.29 -27.32 -5.64
C LYS A 2 -2.91 -26.46 -4.44
N GLN A 3 -3.54 -26.70 -3.29
CA GLN A 3 -3.13 -26.05 -2.05
C GLN A 3 -1.73 -26.54 -1.66
N LYS A 4 -0.83 -25.59 -1.34
CA LYS A 4 0.51 -25.91 -0.87
C LYS A 4 0.37 -26.57 0.51
N GLN A 5 0.64 -27.86 0.60
CA GLN A 5 0.68 -28.55 1.88
C GLN A 5 1.83 -27.98 2.71
N LEU A 6 1.49 -27.47 3.90
CA LEU A 6 2.45 -26.90 4.83
C LEU A 6 3.01 -28.01 5.72
N PRO A 7 4.32 -28.02 5.99
CA PRO A 7 4.95 -29.11 6.73
C PRO A 7 4.45 -29.21 8.18
N HIS A 8 3.97 -28.11 8.77
CA HIS A 8 3.37 -28.07 10.11
C HIS A 8 1.92 -28.57 10.19
N VAL A 9 1.35 -29.04 9.08
CA VAL A 9 -0.01 -29.64 9.04
C VAL A 9 0.06 -31.18 9.16
N GLN A 10 1.26 -31.75 9.24
CA GLN A 10 1.45 -33.19 9.37
C GLN A 10 1.39 -33.64 10.83
N ASP A 11 0.76 -34.79 11.08
CA ASP A 11 0.50 -35.34 12.43
C ASP A 11 1.78 -35.56 13.28
N ASN A 12 2.96 -35.64 12.66
CA ASN A 12 4.25 -35.87 13.32
C ASN A 12 5.21 -34.67 13.29
N TRP A 13 4.69 -33.45 13.21
CA TRP A 13 5.53 -32.25 13.14
C TRP A 13 6.37 -32.02 14.40
N GLN A 14 7.70 -32.10 14.28
CA GLN A 14 8.65 -31.92 15.39
C GLN A 14 9.14 -30.46 15.57
N GLY A 15 8.63 -29.52 14.77
CA GLY A 15 9.13 -28.14 14.74
C GLY A 15 10.13 -27.88 13.60
N TYR A 16 10.50 -26.62 13.42
CA TYR A 16 11.52 -26.22 12.46
C TYR A 16 12.91 -26.32 13.06
N THR A 17 13.85 -26.85 12.29
CA THR A 17 15.28 -26.70 12.56
C THR A 17 15.71 -25.25 12.32
N MET A 18 16.87 -24.88 12.88
CA MET A 18 17.41 -23.52 12.73
C MET A 18 17.64 -23.15 11.26
N GLU A 19 18.15 -24.10 10.47
CA GLU A 19 18.41 -23.92 9.03
C GLU A 19 17.11 -23.70 8.24
N GLU A 20 16.05 -24.45 8.54
CA GLU A 20 14.74 -24.28 7.90
C GLU A 20 14.13 -22.91 8.22
N MET A 21 14.27 -22.44 9.46
CA MET A 21 13.83 -21.09 9.83
C MET A 21 14.61 -20.01 9.06
N MET A 22 15.93 -20.16 8.96
CA MET A 22 16.77 -19.24 8.20
C MET A 22 16.40 -19.23 6.71
N TYR A 23 16.15 -20.41 6.14
CA TYR A 23 15.70 -20.54 4.76
C TYR A 23 14.36 -19.84 4.54
N GLN A 24 13.37 -20.10 5.41
CA GLN A 24 12.07 -19.44 5.31
C GLN A 24 12.18 -17.93 5.42
N LYS A 25 13.01 -17.43 6.35
CA LYS A 25 13.28 -16.00 6.50
C LYS A 25 13.88 -15.41 5.22
N ALA A 26 14.92 -16.03 4.67
CA ALA A 26 15.56 -15.56 3.43
C ALA A 26 14.59 -15.55 2.24
N PHE A 27 13.79 -16.62 2.12
CA PHE A 27 12.76 -16.73 1.09
C PHE A 27 11.68 -15.65 1.24
N LEU A 28 11.23 -15.37 2.47
CA LEU A 28 10.25 -14.32 2.74
C LEU A 28 10.79 -12.94 2.39
N LEU A 29 12.03 -12.64 2.78
CA LEU A 29 12.70 -11.39 2.45
C LEU A 29 12.77 -11.17 0.93
N ALA A 30 13.18 -12.19 0.18
CA ALA A 30 13.21 -12.13 -1.28
C ALA A 30 11.82 -11.86 -1.88
N ARG A 31 10.76 -12.51 -1.38
CA ARG A 31 9.39 -12.24 -1.85
C ARG A 31 8.91 -10.83 -1.50
N MET A 32 9.26 -10.33 -0.33
CA MET A 32 8.92 -8.97 0.07
C MET A 32 9.62 -7.94 -0.83
N GLU A 33 10.89 -8.16 -1.17
CA GLU A 33 11.64 -7.29 -2.07
C GLU A 33 10.99 -7.23 -3.47
N VAL A 34 10.65 -8.38 -4.04
CA VAL A 34 9.92 -8.44 -5.33
C VAL A 34 8.58 -7.70 -5.24
N SER A 35 7.82 -7.89 -4.16
CA SER A 35 6.51 -7.25 -3.98
C SER A 35 6.64 -5.74 -3.79
N LYS A 36 7.66 -5.28 -3.06
CA LYS A 36 7.99 -3.86 -2.89
C LYS A 36 8.31 -3.21 -4.23
N THR A 37 9.12 -3.86 -5.07
CA THR A 37 9.44 -3.37 -6.41
C THR A 37 8.20 -3.26 -7.29
N LYS A 38 7.30 -4.27 -7.25
CA LYS A 38 6.03 -4.20 -7.96
C LYS A 38 5.16 -3.03 -7.49
N LEU A 39 5.00 -2.86 -6.18
CA LEU A 39 4.25 -1.74 -5.61
C LEU A 39 4.85 -0.39 -5.98
N MET A 40 6.17 -0.26 -5.97
CA MET A 40 6.84 0.97 -6.42
C MET A 40 6.58 1.27 -7.90
N ASN A 41 6.57 0.24 -8.75
CA ASN A 41 6.26 0.39 -10.17
C ASN A 41 4.79 0.78 -10.38
N GLU A 42 3.85 0.09 -9.75
CA GLU A 42 2.42 0.43 -9.80
C GLU A 42 2.17 1.85 -9.26
N PHE A 43 2.83 2.23 -8.17
CA PHE A 43 2.74 3.58 -7.64
C PHE A 43 3.29 4.62 -8.63
N SER A 44 4.42 4.33 -9.28
CA SER A 44 5.00 5.18 -10.33
C SER A 44 4.07 5.33 -11.53
N GLU A 45 3.41 4.25 -11.94
CA GLU A 45 2.43 4.25 -13.04
C GLU A 45 1.17 5.02 -12.68
N VAL A 46 0.63 4.86 -11.48
CA VAL A 46 -0.49 5.68 -10.98
C VAL A 46 -0.07 7.15 -10.89
N ARG A 47 1.14 7.40 -10.41
CA ARG A 47 1.72 8.73 -10.26
C ARG A 47 1.93 9.43 -11.60
N SER A 48 2.25 8.70 -12.67
CA SER A 48 2.44 9.22 -14.03
C SER A 48 1.14 9.31 -14.83
N GLY A 49 0.22 8.35 -14.65
CA GLY A 49 -1.08 8.28 -15.32
C GLY A 49 -2.15 9.20 -14.73
N MET A 50 -1.95 9.74 -13.54
CA MET A 50 -2.91 10.67 -12.91
C MET A 50 -2.61 12.12 -13.35
N PRO A 51 -3.45 12.73 -14.22
CA PRO A 51 -3.26 14.11 -14.64
C PRO A 51 -3.38 15.03 -13.43
N GLY A 52 -2.35 15.84 -13.18
CA GLY A 52 -2.27 16.69 -12.00
C GLY A 52 -1.59 16.05 -10.79
N VAL A 53 -0.94 14.90 -10.94
CA VAL A 53 0.15 14.55 -10.02
C VAL A 53 1.46 14.74 -10.77
N ALA A 54 1.64 14.24 -12.02
CA ALA A 54 2.91 14.26 -12.78
C ALA A 54 3.61 15.63 -12.72
N SER A 55 4.78 15.67 -12.05
CA SER A 55 5.76 16.77 -12.02
C SER A 55 5.20 18.19 -12.25
N GLY A 56 4.64 18.83 -11.22
CA GLY A 56 4.33 20.28 -11.26
C GLY A 56 3.02 20.72 -10.61
N SER A 57 2.19 19.79 -10.15
CA SER A 57 0.87 20.13 -9.63
C SER A 57 0.88 20.44 -8.13
N ILE A 58 0.18 21.54 -7.80
CA ILE A 58 -0.34 22.10 -6.53
C ILE A 58 0.02 21.34 -5.24
N TRP A 59 -0.09 20.02 -5.19
CA TRP A 59 0.33 19.17 -4.07
C TRP A 59 1.80 19.30 -3.65
N SER A 60 2.75 19.39 -4.59
CA SER A 60 4.16 19.59 -4.22
C SER A 60 4.43 21.01 -3.69
N LYS A 61 3.66 22.00 -4.16
CA LYS A 61 3.70 23.38 -3.67
C LYS A 61 3.00 23.56 -2.32
N LEU A 62 1.91 22.81 -2.08
CA LEU A 62 1.22 22.74 -0.79
C LEU A 62 2.15 22.14 0.27
N LEU A 63 2.87 21.06 -0.05
CA LEU A 63 3.81 20.43 0.87
C LEU A 63 5.06 21.28 1.18
N SER A 64 5.44 22.20 0.29
CA SER A 64 6.62 23.05 0.46
C SER A 64 6.35 24.42 1.09
N GLY A 65 5.09 24.81 1.29
CA GLY A 65 4.74 26.12 1.84
C GLY A 65 3.44 26.06 2.63
N PHE A 66 3.51 25.79 3.93
CA PHE A 66 2.30 25.69 4.75
C PHE A 66 1.91 26.98 5.46
N THR A 67 0.72 27.47 5.12
CA THR A 67 -0.18 28.17 6.04
C THR A 67 -1.32 27.20 6.43
N TYR A 68 -1.66 27.12 7.72
CA TYR A 68 -2.71 26.28 8.34
C TYR A 68 -4.08 26.34 7.62
N VAL A 69 -4.36 27.46 6.94
CA VAL A 69 -5.59 27.73 6.20
C VAL A 69 -5.76 26.78 5.00
N ASP A 70 -4.69 26.44 4.30
CA ASP A 70 -4.78 25.59 3.10
C ASP A 70 -5.16 24.15 3.46
N TYR A 71 -4.70 23.65 4.61
CA TYR A 71 -5.13 22.37 5.14
C TYR A 71 -6.63 22.35 5.49
N ALA A 72 -7.15 23.44 6.07
CA ALA A 72 -8.57 23.52 6.43
C ALA A 72 -9.49 23.53 5.20
N VAL A 73 -9.13 24.32 4.17
CA VAL A 73 -9.89 24.36 2.90
C VAL A 73 -9.86 23.00 2.20
N PHE A 74 -8.70 22.34 2.22
CA PHE A 74 -8.52 21.04 1.60
C PHE A 74 -9.32 19.94 2.32
N ALA A 75 -9.25 19.89 3.66
CA ALA A 75 -10.03 18.98 4.47
C ALA A 75 -11.54 19.18 4.28
N PHE A 76 -12.01 20.43 4.17
CA PHE A 76 -13.42 20.73 3.89
C PHE A 76 -13.86 20.25 2.50
N LYS A 77 -13.02 20.42 1.47
CA LYS A 77 -13.32 19.94 0.11
C LYS A 77 -13.36 18.43 0.00
N ILE A 78 -12.43 17.70 0.65
CA ILE A 78 -12.50 16.24 0.70
C ILE A 78 -13.71 15.79 1.52
N GLY A 79 -13.86 16.32 2.74
CA GLY A 79 -14.92 15.93 3.66
C GLY A 79 -16.31 16.12 3.05
N SER A 80 -16.55 17.23 2.35
CA SER A 80 -17.83 17.47 1.65
C SER A 80 -18.09 16.51 0.49
N LYS A 81 -17.06 16.06 -0.24
CA LYS A 81 -17.20 15.05 -1.30
C LYS A 81 -17.46 13.65 -0.73
N VAL A 82 -16.72 13.27 0.31
CA VAL A 82 -16.88 11.98 1.00
C VAL A 82 -18.27 11.90 1.66
N ALA A 83 -18.72 12.98 2.32
CA ALA A 83 -20.06 13.05 2.91
C ALA A 83 -21.17 12.90 1.87
N ARG A 84 -21.01 13.48 0.67
CA ARG A 84 -21.97 13.27 -0.43
C ARG A 84 -21.98 11.83 -0.91
N LEU A 85 -20.82 11.22 -1.12
CA LEU A 85 -20.72 9.81 -1.52
C LEU A 85 -21.37 8.88 -0.50
N ILE A 86 -21.08 9.08 0.79
CA ILE A 86 -21.69 8.31 1.88
C ILE A 86 -23.21 8.55 1.93
N ARG A 87 -23.68 9.78 1.73
CA ARG A 87 -25.11 10.09 1.70
C ARG A 87 -25.82 9.44 0.50
N THR A 88 -25.16 9.32 -0.65
CA THR A 88 -25.69 8.66 -1.84
C THR A 88 -25.66 7.13 -1.71
N LEU A 89 -24.63 6.56 -1.09
CA LEU A 89 -24.52 5.12 -0.83
C LEU A 89 -25.43 4.63 0.31
N ARG A 90 -25.85 5.52 1.21
CA ARG A 90 -26.78 5.23 2.31
C ARG A 90 -28.24 5.45 1.94
N ARG A 91 -28.53 6.03 0.77
CA ARG A 91 -29.87 6.05 0.17
C ARG A 91 -30.09 4.79 -0.64
#